data_AF-A0A350XQ02-F1
#
_entry.id   AF-A0A350XQ02-F1
#
_cell.length_a   1.000
_cell.length_b   1.000
_cell.length_c   1.000
_cell.angle_alpha   90.00
_cell.angle_beta   90.00
_cell.angle_gamma   90.00
#
_symmetry.space_group_name_H-M   'P 1'
#
loop_
_entity.id
_entity.type
_entity.pdbx_description
1 polymer ?
#
loop_
_entity_poly.entity_id
_entity_poly.type
_entity_poly.pdbx_seq_one_letter_code
_entity_poly.pdbx_strand_id
1 'polypeptide(L)'
;MAVQRVRRVIRKIDPWTVLKVSMVFNLIMSLAFVLGTVIFWAIFVNAGIPEKINELALLIGLENGINLEGAIYFRIVVLLAVVGTIGMTGFITLGSVVYNLISDLVGGIEVVVLEETTGPIVTRPVMSFAARKTEPPRRSILPGLKPKKPAEPTPEVERTAT
;
A
#
# COMPACT_ATOMS: atom_id res chain seq x y z
N MET A 1 -9.10 19.66 18.90
CA MET A 1 -8.92 18.44 18.08
C MET A 1 -7.44 18.06 18.21
N ALA A 2 -7.13 16.92 18.83
CA ALA A 2 -5.74 16.45 18.90
C ALA A 2 -5.45 15.62 17.64
N VAL A 3 -4.39 15.97 16.92
CA VAL A 3 -3.98 15.27 15.70
C VAL A 3 -2.81 14.36 16.03
N GLN A 4 -2.98 13.05 15.89
CA GLN A 4 -1.94 12.06 16.12
C GLN A 4 -1.24 11.70 14.80
N ARG A 5 0.09 11.75 14.80
CA ARG A 5 0.89 11.32 13.64
C ARG A 5 1.18 9.82 13.76
N VAL A 6 0.76 9.06 12.76
CA VAL A 6 0.95 7.61 12.69
C VAL A 6 1.76 7.28 11.43
N ARG A 7 2.88 6.57 11.60
CA ARG A 7 3.72 6.11 10.49
C ARG A 7 3.29 4.70 10.08
N ARG A 8 3.12 4.49 8.78
CA ARG A 8 2.77 3.20 8.16
C ARG A 8 3.68 2.96 6.97
N VAL A 9 3.95 1.70 6.63
CA VAL A 9 4.78 1.35 5.48
C VAL A 9 3.95 0.50 4.52
N ILE A 10 3.89 0.93 3.26
CA ILE A 10 3.27 0.16 2.19
C ILE A 10 4.34 -0.78 1.63
N ARG A 11 4.12 -2.08 1.82
CA ARG A 11 5.03 -3.15 1.37
C ARG A 11 4.55 -3.90 0.14
N LYS A 12 3.25 -3.88 -0.14
CA LYS A 12 2.68 -4.62 -1.26
C LYS A 12 1.43 -3.95 -1.78
N ILE A 13 1.32 -3.90 -3.09
CA ILE A 13 0.15 -3.43 -3.83
C ILE A 13 -0.49 -4.65 -4.49
N ASP A 14 -1.81 -4.78 -4.37
CA ASP A 14 -2.58 -5.85 -4.97
C ASP A 14 -2.76 -5.62 -6.49
N PRO A 15 -2.16 -6.45 -7.37
CA PRO A 15 -2.18 -6.21 -8.81
C PRO A 15 -3.58 -6.30 -9.43
N TRP A 16 -4.47 -7.08 -8.82
CA TRP A 16 -5.84 -7.23 -9.29
C TRP A 16 -6.64 -5.94 -9.10
N THR A 17 -6.41 -5.25 -7.98
CA THR A 17 -6.98 -3.93 -7.73
C THR A 17 -6.41 -2.89 -8.69
N VAL A 18 -5.09 -2.91 -8.92
CA VAL A 18 -4.44 -2.00 -9.88
C VAL A 18 -4.97 -2.20 -11.29
N LEU A 19 -5.18 -3.44 -11.72
CA LEU A 19 -5.78 -3.77 -13.02
C LEU A 19 -7.15 -3.10 -13.18
N LYS A 20 -8.03 -3.24 -12.19
CA LYS A 20 -9.38 -2.64 -12.24
C LYS A 20 -9.35 -1.11 -12.29
N VAL A 21 -8.56 -0.50 -11.40
CA VAL A 21 -8.46 0.96 -11.31
C VAL A 21 -7.84 1.53 -12.58
N SER A 22 -6.74 0.93 -13.05
CA SER A 22 -6.05 1.39 -14.26
C SER A 22 -6.88 1.17 -15.52
N MET A 23 -7.69 0.12 -15.61
CA MET A 23 -8.60 -0.10 -16.73
C MET A 23 -9.62 1.04 -16.87
N VAL A 24 -10.24 1.44 -15.75
CA VAL A 24 -11.20 2.56 -15.76
C VAL A 24 -10.50 3.88 -16.07
N PHE A 25 -9.36 4.14 -15.42
CA PHE A 25 -8.59 5.36 -15.65
C PHE A 25 -8.12 5.51 -17.10
N ASN A 26 -7.54 4.46 -17.68
CA ASN A 26 -7.06 4.49 -19.06
C ASN A 26 -8.21 4.62 -20.05
N LEU A 27 -9.38 4.02 -19.78
CA LEU A 27 -10.55 4.16 -20.64
C LEU A 27 -11.05 5.62 -20.68
N ILE A 28 -11.07 6.30 -19.53
CA ILE A 28 -11.41 7.73 -19.46
C ILE A 28 -10.36 8.59 -20.19
N MET A 29 -9.08 8.33 -19.95
CA MET A 29 -7.99 9.06 -20.62
C MET A 29 -8.00 8.86 -22.13
N SER A 30 -8.29 7.64 -22.60
CA SER A 30 -8.42 7.30 -24.02
C SER A 30 -9.60 8.02 -24.66
N LEU A 31 -10.74 8.06 -23.98
CA LEU A 31 -11.90 8.83 -24.45
C LEU A 31 -11.58 10.33 -24.55
N ALA A 32 -10.95 10.90 -23.53
CA ALA A 32 -10.51 12.29 -23.54
C ALA A 32 -9.51 12.57 -24.68
N PHE A 33 -8.60 11.64 -24.96
CA PHE A 33 -7.63 11.75 -26.04
C PHE A 33 -8.29 11.70 -27.44
N VAL A 34 -9.24 10.79 -27.66
CA VAL A 34 -10.00 10.72 -28.92
C VAL A 34 -10.81 12.00 -29.12
N LEU A 35 -11.52 12.48 -28.09
CA LEU A 35 -12.27 13.74 -28.15
C LEU A 35 -11.35 14.93 -28.44
N GLY A 36 -10.19 15.00 -27.77
CA GLY A 36 -9.17 16.01 -28.02
C GLY A 36 -8.70 15.99 -29.47
N THR A 37 -8.49 14.80 -30.03
CA THR A 37 -8.06 14.62 -31.43
C THR A 37 -9.16 15.01 -32.43
N VAL A 38 -10.43 14.74 -32.13
CA VAL A 38 -11.57 15.18 -32.97
C VAL A 38 -11.63 16.70 -33.02
N ILE A 39 -11.53 17.37 -31.87
CA ILE A 39 -11.55 18.83 -31.79
C ILE A 39 -10.33 19.40 -32.51
N PHE A 40 -9.15 18.83 -32.29
CA PHE A 40 -7.91 19.20 -32.96
C PHE A 40 -8.01 19.08 -34.49
N TRP A 41 -8.58 17.97 -34.97
CA TRP A 41 -8.82 17.74 -36.40
C TRP A 41 -9.78 18.77 -37.00
N ALA A 42 -10.86 19.12 -36.29
CA ALA A 42 -11.79 20.16 -36.74
C ALA A 42 -11.09 21.52 -36.93
N ILE A 43 -10.16 21.86 -36.03
CA ILE A 43 -9.35 23.08 -36.14
C ILE A 43 -8.45 23.03 -37.39
N PHE A 44 -7.84 21.87 -37.67
CA PHE A 44 -6.98 21.67 -38.84
C PHE A 44 -7.73 21.85 -40.16
N VAL A 45 -8.93 21.26 -40.26
CA VAL A 45 -9.80 21.40 -41.43
C VAL A 45 -10.25 22.85 -41.59
N ASN A 46 -10.66 23.52 -40.51
CA ASN A 46 -11.03 24.93 -40.56
C ASN A 46 -9.86 25.86 -40.95
N ALA A 47 -8.63 25.49 -40.60
CA ALA A 47 -7.43 26.21 -40.98
C ALA A 47 -7.00 25.96 -42.45
N GLY A 48 -7.68 25.05 -43.16
CA GLY A 48 -7.36 24.70 -44.55
C GLY A 48 -5.99 24.01 -44.71
N ILE A 49 -5.48 23.38 -43.64
CA ILE A 49 -4.18 22.71 -43.65
C ILE A 49 -4.16 21.51 -44.61
N PRO A 50 -5.20 20.63 -44.66
CA PRO A 50 -5.21 19.49 -45.58
C PRO A 50 -5.11 19.90 -47.04
N GLU A 51 -5.80 20.97 -47.43
CA GLU A 51 -5.81 21.50 -48.80
C GLU A 51 -4.43 22.03 -49.18
N LYS A 52 -3.80 22.80 -48.29
CA LYS A 52 -2.43 23.31 -48.49
C LYS A 52 -1.41 22.19 -48.65
N ILE A 53 -1.54 21.11 -47.88
CA ILE A 53 -0.65 19.94 -48.00
C ILE A 53 -0.84 19.27 -49.38
N ASN A 54 -2.07 19.15 -49.85
CA ASN A 54 -2.35 18.58 -51.16
C ASN A 54 -1.81 19.46 -52.31
N GLU A 55 -1.96 20.78 -52.23
CA GLU A 55 -1.38 21.73 -53.19
C GLU A 55 0.15 21.60 -53.27
N LEU A 56 0.82 21.52 -52.11
CA LEU A 56 2.27 21.31 -52.05
C LEU A 56 2.67 19.94 -52.62
N ALA A 57 1.88 18.89 -52.39
CA ALA A 57 2.13 17.56 -52.93
C ALA A 57 2.06 17.52 -54.47
N LEU A 58 1.08 18.21 -55.05
CA LEU A 58 0.95 18.34 -56.50
C LEU A 58 2.15 19.12 -57.08
N LEU A 59 2.62 20.16 -56.38
CA LEU A 59 3.75 20.97 -56.83
C LEU A 59 5.07 20.19 -56.87
N ILE A 60 5.26 19.18 -56.00
CA ILE A 60 6.43 18.30 -55.99
C ILE A 60 6.31 17.09 -56.94
N GLY A 61 5.27 17.05 -57.78
CA GLY A 61 5.08 16.01 -58.80
C GLY A 61 4.42 14.73 -58.30
N LEU A 62 3.75 14.75 -57.14
CA LEU A 62 2.95 13.63 -56.67
C LEU A 62 1.62 13.62 -57.45
N GLU A 63 1.58 12.92 -58.60
CA GLU A 63 0.45 12.93 -59.56
C GLU A 63 -0.91 12.55 -58.94
N ASN A 64 -0.91 11.80 -57.84
CA ASN A 64 -2.14 11.36 -57.16
C ASN A 64 -2.55 12.26 -55.99
N GLY A 65 -1.81 13.34 -55.70
CA GLY A 65 -2.01 14.17 -54.51
C GLY A 65 -1.87 13.39 -53.21
N ILE A 66 -2.13 14.04 -52.07
CA ILE A 66 -2.25 13.37 -50.77
C ILE A 66 -3.70 13.52 -50.35
N ASN A 67 -4.49 12.45 -50.51
CA ASN A 67 -5.87 12.44 -50.06
C ASN A 67 -5.92 12.23 -48.55
N LEU A 68 -6.01 13.32 -47.79
CA LEU A 68 -6.20 13.25 -46.35
C LEU A 68 -7.67 12.92 -46.00
N GLU A 69 -8.06 11.66 -46.17
CA GLU A 69 -9.40 11.19 -45.84
C GLU A 69 -9.62 11.06 -44.32
N GLY A 70 -10.28 12.06 -43.72
CA GLY A 70 -10.52 12.13 -42.27
C GLY A 70 -11.17 10.88 -41.66
N ALA A 71 -12.00 10.17 -42.42
CA ALA A 71 -12.66 8.94 -41.94
C ALA A 71 -11.67 7.80 -41.65
N ILE A 72 -10.64 7.64 -42.47
CA ILE A 72 -9.59 6.63 -42.28
C ILE A 72 -8.74 7.00 -41.07
N TYR A 73 -8.32 8.27 -40.97
CA TYR A 73 -7.53 8.74 -39.81
C TYR A 73 -8.29 8.61 -38.50
N PHE A 74 -9.58 8.93 -38.49
CA PHE A 74 -10.41 8.76 -37.29
C PHE A 74 -10.43 7.29 -36.83
N ARG A 75 -10.59 6.34 -37.76
CA ARG A 75 -10.52 4.90 -37.45
C ARG A 75 -9.16 4.50 -36.88
N ILE A 76 -8.07 4.99 -37.47
CA ILE A 76 -6.71 4.70 -37.00
C ILE A 76 -6.50 5.27 -35.58
N VAL A 77 -6.92 6.51 -35.33
CA VAL A 77 -6.81 7.15 -34.01
C VAL A 77 -7.60 6.37 -32.97
N VAL A 78 -8.83 5.97 -33.26
CA VAL A 78 -9.64 5.16 -32.35
C VAL A 78 -8.97 3.80 -32.09
N LEU A 79 -8.46 3.14 -33.12
CA LEU A 79 -7.75 1.87 -32.97
C LEU A 79 -6.50 2.02 -32.09
N LEU A 80 -5.68 3.05 -32.35
CA LEU A 80 -4.50 3.36 -31.55
C LEU A 80 -4.88 3.70 -30.11
N ALA A 81 -5.97 4.42 -29.89
CA ALA A 81 -6.47 4.74 -28.56
C ALA A 81 -6.88 3.46 -27.81
N VAL A 82 -7.58 2.53 -28.46
CA VAL A 82 -7.98 1.23 -27.87
C VAL A 82 -6.75 0.38 -27.54
N VAL A 83 -5.85 0.19 -28.50
CA VAL A 83 -4.61 -0.58 -28.29
C VAL A 83 -3.75 0.06 -27.20
N GLY A 84 -3.60 1.39 -27.24
CA GLY A 84 -2.89 2.16 -26.23
C GLY A 84 -3.50 2.05 -24.84
N THR A 85 -4.83 2.03 -24.74
CA THR A 85 -5.56 1.82 -23.46
C THR A 85 -5.18 0.49 -22.84
N ILE A 86 -5.20 -0.59 -23.64
CA ILE A 86 -4.88 -1.94 -23.19
C ILE A 86 -3.39 -2.02 -22.81
N GLY A 87 -2.50 -1.49 -23.64
CA GLY A 87 -1.06 -1.46 -23.39
C GLY A 87 -0.70 -0.68 -22.12
N MET A 88 -1.28 0.50 -21.93
CA MET A 88 -1.01 1.35 -20.77
C MET A 88 -1.59 0.74 -19.48
N THR A 89 -2.76 0.09 -19.56
CA THR A 89 -3.32 -0.68 -18.44
C THR A 89 -2.37 -1.81 -18.03
N GLY A 90 -1.85 -2.55 -19.01
CA GLY A 90 -0.84 -3.58 -18.81
C GLY A 90 0.44 -3.01 -18.18
N PHE A 91 0.92 -1.86 -18.66
CA PHE A 91 2.12 -1.21 -18.14
C PHE A 91 1.96 -0.78 -16.68
N ILE A 92 0.83 -0.18 -16.32
CA ILE A 92 0.54 0.22 -14.92
C ILE A 92 0.43 -1.01 -14.02
N THR A 93 -0.26 -2.06 -14.48
CA THR A 93 -0.41 -3.31 -13.73
C THR A 93 0.94 -4.01 -13.54
N LEU A 94 1.77 -4.03 -14.58
CA LEU A 94 3.14 -4.53 -14.52
C LEU A 94 3.98 -3.69 -13.55
N GLY A 95 3.84 -2.37 -13.56
CA GLY A 95 4.47 -1.46 -12.61
C GLY A 95 4.13 -1.80 -11.16
N SER A 96 2.89 -2.24 -10.87
CA SER A 96 2.51 -2.73 -9.53
C SER A 96 3.26 -4.01 -9.14
N VAL A 97 3.47 -4.92 -10.08
CA VAL A 97 4.23 -6.16 -9.81
C VAL A 97 5.70 -5.82 -9.57
N VAL A 98 6.29 -4.98 -10.41
CA VAL A 98 7.67 -4.51 -10.27
C VAL A 98 7.86 -3.76 -8.94
N TYR A 99 6.91 -2.93 -8.53
CA TYR A 99 6.93 -2.27 -7.23
C TYR A 99 7.02 -3.29 -6.09
N ASN A 100 6.19 -4.33 -6.12
CA ASN A 100 6.19 -5.36 -5.09
C ASN A 100 7.57 -6.04 -4.96
N LEU A 101 8.24 -6.30 -6.09
CA LEU A 101 9.58 -6.90 -6.10
C LEU A 101 10.64 -5.95 -5.51
N ILE A 102 10.57 -4.66 -5.83
CA ILE A 102 11.50 -3.65 -5.34
C ILE A 102 11.27 -3.38 -3.84
N SER A 103 10.02 -3.34 -3.40
CA SER A 103 9.67 -3.08 -1.99
C SER A 103 10.11 -4.21 -1.06
N ASP A 104 10.16 -5.45 -1.55
CA ASP A 104 10.72 -6.58 -0.80
C ASP A 104 12.23 -6.41 -0.56
N LEU A 105 12.94 -5.72 -1.46
CA LEU A 105 14.37 -5.44 -1.35
C LEU A 105 14.68 -4.19 -0.50
N VAL A 106 13.95 -3.10 -0.70
CA VAL A 106 14.24 -1.79 -0.08
C VAL A 106 13.47 -1.56 1.23
N GLY A 107 12.39 -2.31 1.47
CA GLY A 107 11.56 -2.22 2.68
C GLY A 107 10.23 -1.48 2.50
N GLY A 108 9.96 -0.89 1.32
CA GLY A 108 8.69 -0.26 0.95
C GLY A 108 8.67 1.28 1.04
N ILE A 109 7.48 1.87 0.92
CA ILE A 109 7.29 3.33 1.03
C ILE A 109 6.65 3.67 2.39
N GLU A 110 7.28 4.56 3.16
CA GLU A 110 6.71 5.08 4.41
C GLU A 110 5.71 6.20 4.14
N VAL A 111 4.53 6.11 4.74
CA VAL A 111 3.44 7.09 4.70
C VAL A 111 3.11 7.56 6.11
N VAL A 112 2.98 8.87 6.28
CA VAL A 112 2.59 9.51 7.54
C VAL A 112 1.13 9.90 7.46
N VAL A 113 0.30 9.25 8.26
CA VAL A 113 -1.13 9.53 8.39
C VAL A 113 -1.34 10.44 9.61
N LEU A 114 -2.12 11.51 9.45
CA LEU A 114 -2.56 12.35 10.55
C LEU A 114 -3.98 11.91 10.91
N GLU A 115 -4.12 11.19 12.02
CA GLU A 115 -5.40 10.72 12.53
C GLU A 115 -5.93 11.74 13.53
N GLU A 116 -7.17 12.22 13.32
CA GLU A 116 -7.90 12.97 14.34
C GLU A 116 -8.52 11.97 15.31
N THR A 117 -7.92 11.84 16.50
CA THR A 117 -8.40 10.89 17.50
C THR A 117 -9.79 11.34 18.00
N THR A 118 -10.85 10.75 17.43
CA THR A 118 -12.24 10.90 17.91
C THR A 118 -12.59 9.85 18.99
N GLY A 119 -11.70 8.89 19.24
CA GLY A 119 -11.86 7.90 20.31
C GLY A 119 -11.58 8.51 21.69
N PRO A 120 -12.32 8.09 22.75
CA PRO A 120 -11.98 8.49 24.12
C PRO A 120 -10.54 8.09 24.39
N ILE A 121 -9.74 8.99 24.97
CA ILE A 121 -8.44 8.63 25.53
C ILE A 121 -8.72 7.55 26.57
N VAL A 122 -8.54 6.29 26.21
CA VAL A 122 -8.51 5.18 27.17
C VAL A 122 -7.18 5.35 27.88
N THR A 123 -7.16 6.28 28.84
CA THR A 123 -6.16 6.30 29.89
C THR A 123 -6.37 4.98 30.61
N ARG A 124 -5.64 3.93 30.18
CA ARG A 124 -5.51 2.73 30.98
C ARG A 124 -5.07 3.23 32.36
N PRO A 125 -5.87 3.06 33.43
CA PRO A 125 -5.38 3.36 34.74
C PRO A 125 -4.14 2.49 34.88
N VAL A 126 -2.97 3.14 35.01
CA VAL A 126 -1.78 2.45 35.50
C VAL A 126 -2.25 1.94 36.85
N MET A 127 -2.53 0.63 36.95
CA MET A 127 -2.76 0.02 38.25
C MET A 127 -1.50 0.31 39.02
N SER A 128 -1.56 1.36 39.83
CA SER A 128 -0.54 1.64 40.81
C SER A 128 -0.52 0.40 41.65
N PHE A 129 0.59 -0.35 41.57
CA PHE A 129 0.96 -1.38 42.53
C PHE A 129 1.25 -0.70 43.88
N ALA A 130 0.30 0.10 44.37
CA ALA A 130 0.32 0.70 45.68
C ALA A 130 0.18 -0.46 46.66
N ALA A 131 1.35 -0.88 47.14
CA ALA A 131 1.58 -1.65 48.34
C ALA A 131 0.62 -2.84 48.50
N ARG A 132 1.03 -3.98 47.94
CA ARG A 132 0.70 -5.27 48.55
C ARG A 132 1.19 -5.21 50.00
N LYS A 133 0.29 -4.84 50.92
CA LYS A 133 0.55 -4.83 52.35
C LYS A 133 1.02 -6.24 52.70
N THR A 134 2.30 -6.40 53.00
CA THR A 134 2.89 -7.64 53.48
C THR A 134 2.30 -7.92 54.84
N GLU A 135 1.16 -8.59 54.85
CA GLU A 135 0.60 -9.15 56.07
C GLU A 135 1.58 -10.23 56.55
N PRO A 136 2.11 -10.14 57.78
CA PRO A 136 3.03 -11.15 58.28
C PRO A 136 2.29 -12.49 58.29
N PRO A 137 2.96 -13.60 57.92
CA PRO A 137 2.31 -14.88 57.75
C PRO A 137 1.65 -15.28 59.06
N ARG A 138 0.31 -15.31 59.06
CA ARG A 138 -0.48 -15.85 60.18
C ARG A 138 -0.04 -17.30 60.32
N ARG A 139 0.69 -17.57 61.41
CA ARG A 139 1.22 -18.88 61.77
C ARG A 139 0.04 -19.84 61.92
N SER A 140 -0.34 -20.49 60.82
CA SER A 140 -1.33 -21.55 60.84
C SER A 140 -0.69 -22.70 61.60
N ILE A 141 -1.06 -22.85 62.87
CA ILE A 141 -0.80 -24.08 63.60
C ILE A 141 -1.58 -25.15 62.85
N LEU A 142 -0.88 -25.90 61.99
CA LEU A 142 -1.45 -26.97 61.20
C LEU A 142 -2.08 -27.99 62.15
N PRO A 143 -3.41 -28.21 62.11
CA PRO A 143 -4.02 -29.28 62.89
C PRO A 143 -3.45 -30.61 62.37
N GLY A 144 -2.72 -31.32 63.22
CA GLY A 144 -2.28 -32.69 62.94
C GLY A 144 -0.78 -32.93 62.77
N LEU A 145 0.10 -31.94 62.99
CA LEU A 145 1.53 -32.24 63.12
C LEU A 145 1.79 -32.86 64.49
N LYS A 146 1.83 -34.20 64.55
CA LYS A 146 2.38 -34.92 65.70
C LYS A 146 3.84 -34.48 65.87
N PRO A 147 4.27 -34.08 67.08
CA PRO A 147 5.66 -33.72 67.30
C PRO A 147 6.55 -34.91 66.94
N LYS A 148 7.44 -34.72 65.96
CA LYS A 148 8.49 -35.70 65.69
C LYS A 148 9.37 -35.74 66.94
N LYS A 149 9.36 -36.89 67.62
CA LYS A 149 10.15 -37.14 68.83
C LYS A 149 11.58 -36.68 68.56
N PRO A 150 12.19 -35.86 69.45
CA PRO A 150 13.56 -35.42 69.28
C PRO A 150 14.46 -36.64 69.05
N ALA A 151 15.32 -36.59 68.03
CA ALA A 151 16.35 -37.60 67.85
C ALA A 151 17.20 -37.62 69.11
N GLU A 152 17.21 -38.76 69.77
CA GLU A 152 17.97 -39.03 70.99
C GLU A 152 19.45 -38.75 70.69
N PRO A 153 20.16 -37.97 71.51
CA PRO A 153 21.58 -37.73 71.29
C PRO A 153 22.31 -39.07 71.46
N THR A 154 22.97 -39.50 70.39
CA THR A 154 23.91 -40.63 70.41
C THR A 154 24.87 -40.46 71.59
N PRO A 155 25.06 -41.49 72.43
CA PRO A 155 25.93 -41.38 73.58
C PRO A 155 27.35 -41.09 73.11
N GLU A 156 27.85 -39.95 73.59
CA GLU A 156 29.24 -39.55 73.63
C GLU A 156 30.06 -40.69 74.23
N VAL A 157 30.79 -41.41 73.38
CA VAL A 157 31.74 -42.42 73.81
C VAL A 157 33.00 -41.69 74.25
N GLU A 158 33.00 -41.24 75.50
CA GLU A 158 34.21 -40.93 76.22
C GLU A 158 34.28 -41.81 77.48
N ARG A 159 35.01 -42.92 77.34
CA ARG A 159 35.56 -43.66 78.47
C ARG A 159 37.03 -43.94 78.21
N THR A 160 37.82 -43.12 78.91
CA THR A 160 38.92 -43.53 79.78
C THR A 160 40.31 -43.64 79.15
N ALA A 161 41.16 -42.76 79.66
CA ALA A 161 42.61 -42.90 79.73
C ALA A 161 43.07 -44.32 80.07
N THR A 162 44.10 -44.78 79.39
CA THR A 162 45.31 -45.41 79.97
C THR A 162 46.44 -45.19 78.98
#